data_AF-D5MID8-F1
#
_entry.id   AF-D5MID8-F1
#
_cell.length_a   1.000
_cell.length_b   1.000
_cell.length_c   1.000
_cell.angle_alpha   90.00
_cell.angle_beta   90.00
_cell.angle_gamma   90.00
#
_symmetry.space_group_name_H-M   'P 1'
#
loop_
_entity.id
_entity.type
_entity.pdbx_description
1 polymer ?
#
loop_
_entity_poly.entity_id
_entity_poly.type
_entity_poly.pdbx_seq_one_letter_code
_entity_poly.pdbx_strand_id
1 'polypeptide(L)'
;MTRWTAILLTVALIGIAYTAPAQERQAQIDENFLLLMGARNAAKAGKHDTSVRRYRTLLARDSRLNDARRELGWVLIAAGKVAEAQEEFRVALHANPKDTEAWKGILEVLRKTDQKDEFLKVLDRLVELEPTRKDLRMQLALELHNRGRFAEAEKHIVVLLGE
;
A
#
# COMPACT_ATOMS: atom_id res chain seq x y z
N MET A 1 63.54 35.48 -25.87
CA MET A 1 63.70 34.43 -24.84
C MET A 1 64.16 35.10 -23.54
N THR A 2 63.23 35.49 -22.66
CA THR A 2 63.53 36.05 -21.34
C THR A 2 62.31 35.92 -20.42
N ARG A 3 62.41 34.99 -19.47
CA ARG A 3 61.95 35.07 -18.07
C ARG A 3 60.59 35.76 -17.79
N TRP A 4 59.48 35.05 -18.01
CA TRP A 4 58.20 35.31 -17.34
C TRP A 4 57.47 34.01 -16.91
N THR A 5 58.17 32.87 -16.92
CA THR A 5 57.58 31.54 -16.68
C THR A 5 57.48 31.12 -15.22
N ALA A 6 57.68 31.97 -14.23
CA ALA A 6 57.54 31.51 -12.85
C ALA A 6 57.12 32.62 -11.88
N ILE A 7 56.00 32.38 -11.22
CA ILE A 7 55.56 33.04 -9.98
C ILE A 7 54.94 34.42 -10.19
N LEU A 8 53.71 34.46 -10.69
CA LEU A 8 52.67 35.30 -10.10
C LEU A 8 51.32 34.58 -10.28
N LEU A 9 50.71 34.27 -9.14
CA LEU A 9 49.30 33.94 -8.94
C LEU A 9 48.85 32.50 -9.20
N THR A 10 49.41 31.64 -8.37
CA THR A 10 48.73 30.55 -7.64
C THR A 10 47.45 30.95 -6.87
N VAL A 11 46.72 32.02 -7.23
CA VAL A 11 45.51 32.47 -6.48
C VAL A 11 44.30 32.79 -7.38
N ALA A 12 44.20 32.22 -8.58
CA ALA A 12 42.92 32.14 -9.28
C ALA A 12 42.48 30.68 -9.50
N LEU A 13 42.84 29.81 -8.56
CA LEU A 13 42.35 28.43 -8.39
C LEU A 13 40.90 28.37 -7.83
N ILE A 14 40.14 29.48 -7.85
CA ILE A 14 38.78 29.55 -7.27
C ILE A 14 37.79 30.25 -8.24
N GLY A 15 38.21 30.54 -9.48
CA GLY A 15 37.35 31.20 -10.48
C GLY A 15 36.81 30.22 -11.50
N ILE A 16 35.52 29.88 -11.39
CA ILE A 16 34.68 29.26 -12.43
C ILE A 16 34.87 27.73 -12.67
N ALA A 17 35.24 26.99 -11.63
CA ALA A 17 34.67 25.65 -11.40
C ALA A 17 33.26 25.75 -10.76
N TYR A 18 32.55 26.86 -11.02
CA TYR A 18 31.32 27.26 -10.34
C TYR A 18 30.39 27.90 -11.36
N THR A 19 29.75 27.08 -12.18
CA THR A 19 28.34 27.21 -12.64
C THR A 19 27.99 26.03 -13.56
N ALA A 20 28.13 24.79 -13.09
CA ALA A 20 26.95 23.94 -13.31
C ALA A 20 25.97 24.44 -12.24
N PRO A 21 24.90 25.17 -12.61
CA PRO A 21 23.98 25.62 -11.58
C PRO A 21 23.51 24.35 -10.87
N ALA A 22 23.48 24.37 -9.54
CA ALA A 22 22.86 23.29 -8.77
C ALA A 22 21.38 23.04 -9.18
N GLN A 23 20.81 23.94 -10.01
CA GLN A 23 19.52 23.80 -10.68
C GLN A 23 19.49 22.85 -11.89
N GLU A 24 20.63 22.46 -12.48
CA GLU A 24 20.70 21.52 -13.62
C GLU A 24 20.87 20.05 -13.21
N ARG A 25 20.97 19.77 -11.90
CA ARG A 25 20.34 18.55 -11.39
C ARG A 25 18.84 18.80 -11.56
N GLN A 26 18.32 18.62 -12.78
CA GLN A 26 16.90 18.52 -13.03
C GLN A 26 16.33 17.76 -11.84
N ALA A 27 15.34 18.32 -11.15
CA ALA A 27 14.55 17.54 -10.21
C ALA A 27 13.95 16.41 -11.05
N GLN A 28 14.71 15.33 -11.19
CA GLN A 28 14.36 14.22 -12.04
C GLN A 28 13.19 13.63 -11.33
N ILE A 29 12.00 13.89 -11.88
CA ILE A 29 10.77 13.44 -11.27
C ILE A 29 10.94 11.94 -11.14
N ASP A 30 10.93 11.46 -9.90
CA ASP A 30 11.13 10.05 -9.63
C ASP A 30 10.10 9.28 -10.44
N GLU A 31 10.57 8.45 -11.36
CA GLU A 31 9.70 7.70 -12.24
C GLU A 31 8.79 6.77 -11.41
N ASN A 32 9.25 6.30 -10.24
CA ASN A 32 8.41 5.54 -9.31
C ASN A 32 7.26 6.41 -8.78
N PHE A 33 7.52 7.67 -8.46
CA PHE A 33 6.49 8.62 -8.07
C PHE A 33 5.48 8.88 -9.20
N LEU A 34 5.96 9.05 -10.45
CA LEU A 34 5.08 9.20 -11.62
C LEU A 34 4.22 7.97 -11.87
N LEU A 35 4.80 6.77 -11.76
CA LEU A 35 4.08 5.51 -11.88
C LEU A 35 3.01 5.37 -10.81
N LEU A 36 3.33 5.70 -9.55
CA LEU A 36 2.40 5.67 -8.44
C LEU A 36 1.23 6.64 -8.64
N MET A 37 1.52 7.91 -8.92
CA MET A 37 0.48 8.92 -9.15
C MET A 37 -0.36 8.59 -10.39
N GLY A 38 0.28 8.12 -11.46
CA GLY A 38 -0.40 7.64 -12.65
C GLY A 38 -1.31 6.43 -12.38
N ALA A 39 -0.88 5.49 -11.54
CA ALA A 39 -1.66 4.32 -11.18
C ALA A 39 -2.90 4.72 -10.36
N ARG A 40 -2.73 5.59 -9.35
CA ARG A 40 -3.82 6.14 -8.54
C ARG A 40 -4.83 6.94 -9.37
N ASN A 41 -4.34 7.80 -10.26
CA ASN A 41 -5.22 8.57 -11.15
C ASN A 41 -6.01 7.67 -12.10
N ALA A 42 -5.36 6.63 -12.66
CA ALA A 42 -6.05 5.66 -13.51
C ALA A 42 -7.10 4.85 -12.72
N ALA A 43 -6.82 4.49 -11.46
CA ALA A 43 -7.78 3.82 -10.60
C ALA A 43 -9.01 4.70 -10.32
N LYS A 44 -8.80 5.97 -9.95
CA LYS A 44 -9.89 6.94 -9.74
C LYS A 44 -10.72 7.18 -11.00
N ALA A 45 -10.11 7.09 -12.18
CA ALA A 45 -10.79 7.22 -13.46
C ALA A 45 -11.47 5.92 -13.95
N GLY A 46 -11.49 4.85 -13.15
CA GLY A 46 -12.07 3.54 -13.53
C GLY A 46 -11.26 2.78 -14.58
N LYS A 47 -10.07 3.26 -14.97
CA LYS A 47 -9.20 2.64 -15.97
C LYS A 47 -8.35 1.55 -15.31
N HIS A 48 -9.01 0.52 -14.79
CA HIS A 48 -8.39 -0.48 -13.91
C HIS A 48 -7.18 -1.18 -14.56
N ASP A 49 -7.26 -1.61 -15.82
CA ASP A 49 -6.12 -2.26 -16.49
C ASP A 49 -4.90 -1.34 -16.63
N THR A 50 -5.12 -0.04 -16.85
CA THR A 50 -4.02 0.93 -16.93
C THR A 50 -3.38 1.14 -15.57
N SER A 51 -4.19 1.18 -14.51
CA SER A 51 -3.71 1.27 -13.14
C SER A 51 -2.90 0.02 -12.75
N VAL A 52 -3.43 -1.18 -13.02
CA VAL A 52 -2.73 -2.45 -12.78
C VAL A 52 -1.38 -2.49 -13.48
N ARG A 53 -1.31 -2.11 -14.77
CA ARG A 53 -0.03 -2.09 -15.50
C ARG A 53 0.99 -1.16 -14.82
N ARG A 54 0.57 0.05 -14.43
CA ARG A 54 1.47 1.02 -13.77
C ARG A 54 1.96 0.54 -12.42
N TYR A 55 1.08 -0.05 -11.60
CA TYR A 55 1.48 -0.66 -10.33
C TYR A 55 2.44 -1.83 -10.53
N ARG A 56 2.21 -2.70 -11.53
CA ARG A 56 3.13 -3.79 -11.84
C ARG A 56 4.50 -3.29 -12.29
N THR A 57 4.54 -2.25 -13.13
CA THR A 57 5.80 -1.60 -13.52
C THR A 57 6.51 -0.99 -12.30
N LEU A 58 5.78 -0.34 -11.40
CA LEU A 58 6.34 0.20 -10.17
C LEU A 58 6.94 -0.90 -9.28
N LEU A 59 6.19 -1.98 -9.05
CA LEU A 59 6.61 -3.10 -8.20
C LEU A 59 7.71 -3.97 -8.81
N ALA A 60 7.85 -3.96 -10.14
CA ALA A 60 9.00 -4.57 -10.83
C ALA A 60 10.29 -3.77 -10.60
N ARG A 61 10.20 -2.46 -10.35
CA ARG A 61 11.34 -1.58 -10.05
C ARG A 61 11.71 -1.60 -8.58
N ASP A 62 10.71 -1.54 -7.70
CA ASP A 62 10.90 -1.73 -6.26
C ASP A 62 9.80 -2.64 -5.69
N SER A 63 10.17 -3.89 -5.44
CA SER A 63 9.27 -4.92 -4.95
C SER A 63 8.90 -4.78 -3.47
N ARG A 64 9.56 -3.87 -2.73
CA ARG A 64 9.39 -3.63 -1.29
C ARG A 64 8.31 -2.61 -0.96
N LEU A 65 7.67 -2.01 -1.97
CA LEU A 65 6.61 -1.03 -1.82
C LEU A 65 5.29 -1.71 -1.43
N ASN A 66 5.18 -2.17 -0.18
CA ASN A 66 4.03 -2.93 0.32
C ASN A 66 2.72 -2.12 0.26
N ASP A 67 2.78 -0.81 0.47
CA ASP A 67 1.62 0.07 0.28
C ASP A 67 1.12 0.04 -1.17
N ALA A 68 2.03 0.01 -2.15
CA ALA A 68 1.67 -0.09 -3.56
C ALA A 68 1.10 -1.48 -3.91
N ARG A 69 1.56 -2.56 -3.25
CA ARG A 69 0.94 -3.90 -3.39
C ARG A 69 -0.48 -3.92 -2.87
N ARG A 70 -0.71 -3.36 -1.68
CA ARG A 70 -2.04 -3.23 -1.11
C ARG A 70 -2.97 -2.41 -2.02
N GLU A 71 -2.50 -1.27 -2.53
CA GLU A 71 -3.28 -0.47 -3.48
C GLU A 71 -3.54 -1.21 -4.80
N LEU A 72 -2.57 -1.96 -5.32
CA LEU A 72 -2.76 -2.84 -6.46
C LEU A 72 -3.84 -3.90 -6.18
N GLY A 73 -3.85 -4.52 -5.00
CA GLY A 73 -4.87 -5.48 -4.59
C GLY A 73 -6.29 -4.91 -4.71
N TRP A 74 -6.51 -3.69 -4.24
CA TRP A 74 -7.81 -3.01 -4.38
C TRP A 74 -8.20 -2.76 -5.84
N VAL A 75 -7.24 -2.36 -6.67
CA VAL A 75 -7.49 -2.17 -8.11
C VAL A 75 -7.79 -3.50 -8.80
N LEU A 76 -7.11 -4.59 -8.42
CA LEU A 76 -7.37 -5.93 -8.94
C LEU A 76 -8.78 -6.41 -8.58
N ILE A 77 -9.25 -6.14 -7.36
CA ILE A 77 -10.66 -6.37 -6.97
C ILE A 77 -11.61 -5.62 -7.91
N ALA A 78 -11.36 -4.32 -8.14
CA ALA A 78 -12.18 -3.50 -9.03
C ALA A 78 -12.13 -3.95 -10.49
N ALA A 79 -11.03 -4.59 -10.91
CA ALA A 79 -10.87 -5.22 -12.22
C ALA A 79 -11.48 -6.62 -12.32
N GLY A 80 -12.09 -7.15 -11.25
CA GLY A 80 -12.61 -8.53 -11.20
C GLY A 80 -11.54 -9.62 -11.05
N LYS A 81 -10.27 -9.25 -10.88
CA LYS A 81 -9.12 -10.15 -10.74
C LYS A 81 -8.91 -10.54 -9.27
N VAL A 82 -9.94 -11.17 -8.68
CA VAL A 82 -10.03 -11.41 -7.23
C VAL A 82 -8.90 -12.31 -6.70
N ALA A 83 -8.53 -13.36 -7.43
CA ALA A 83 -7.45 -14.27 -7.03
C ALA A 83 -6.09 -13.56 -7.00
N GLU A 84 -5.79 -12.73 -8.00
CA GLU A 84 -4.56 -11.95 -8.03
C GLU A 84 -4.53 -10.91 -6.91
N ALA A 85 -5.67 -10.30 -6.58
CA ALA A 85 -5.78 -9.37 -5.46
C ALA A 85 -5.43 -10.03 -4.13
N GLN A 86 -5.92 -11.26 -3.90
CA GLN A 86 -5.63 -12.01 -2.69
C GLN A 86 -4.12 -12.17 -2.48
N GLU A 87 -3.39 -12.51 -3.54
CA GLU A 87 -1.94 -12.70 -3.45
C GLU A 87 -1.21 -11.40 -3.09
N GLU A 88 -1.56 -10.28 -3.73
CA GLU A 88 -0.93 -8.99 -3.40
C GLU A 88 -1.17 -8.56 -1.95
N PHE A 89 -2.38 -8.79 -1.42
CA PHE A 89 -2.65 -8.55 0.00
C PHE A 89 -1.87 -9.49 0.92
N ARG A 90 -1.74 -10.77 0.57
CA ARG A 90 -0.93 -11.72 1.37
C ARG A 90 0.53 -11.32 1.42
N VAL A 91 1.09 -10.87 0.30
CA VAL A 91 2.47 -10.36 0.26
C VAL A 91 2.62 -9.10 1.11
N ALA A 92 1.67 -8.15 1.02
CA ALA A 92 1.68 -6.96 1.88
C ALA A 92 1.60 -7.32 3.38
N LEU A 93 0.75 -8.29 3.74
CA LEU A 93 0.60 -8.78 5.11
C LEU A 93 1.82 -9.56 5.60
N HIS A 94 2.58 -10.21 4.72
CA HIS A 94 3.84 -10.85 5.10
C HIS A 94 4.86 -9.81 5.57
N ALA A 95 4.91 -8.65 4.90
CA ALA A 95 5.80 -7.57 5.27
C ALA A 95 5.29 -6.76 6.48
N ASN A 96 3.98 -6.55 6.59
CA ASN A 96 3.35 -5.93 7.74
C ASN A 96 2.10 -6.70 8.19
N PRO A 97 2.23 -7.63 9.16
CA PRO A 97 1.10 -8.41 9.66
C PRO A 97 0.00 -7.62 10.38
N LYS A 98 0.24 -6.33 10.66
CA LYS A 98 -0.71 -5.40 11.29
C LYS A 98 -1.29 -4.39 10.31
N ASP A 99 -1.08 -4.57 9.00
CA ASP A 99 -1.70 -3.72 7.98
C ASP A 99 -3.21 -4.00 7.89
N THR A 100 -3.98 -3.22 8.64
CA THR A 100 -5.44 -3.30 8.70
C THR A 100 -6.08 -3.15 7.32
N GLU A 101 -5.55 -2.28 6.45
CA GLU A 101 -6.12 -2.06 5.13
C GLU A 101 -5.90 -3.26 4.20
N ALA A 102 -4.77 -3.97 4.34
CA ALA A 102 -4.56 -5.24 3.64
C ALA A 102 -5.46 -6.36 4.19
N TRP A 103 -5.69 -6.42 5.50
CA TRP A 103 -6.66 -7.36 6.09
C TRP A 103 -8.09 -7.09 5.62
N LYS A 104 -8.51 -5.82 5.50
CA LYS A 104 -9.80 -5.43 4.88
C LYS A 104 -9.87 -5.89 3.42
N GLY A 105 -8.76 -5.80 2.69
CA GLY A 105 -8.63 -6.34 1.33
C GLY A 105 -8.89 -7.85 1.26
N ILE A 106 -8.27 -8.63 2.16
CA ILE A 106 -8.54 -10.07 2.27
C ILE A 106 -10.01 -10.33 2.63
N LEU A 107 -10.60 -9.57 3.56
CA LEU A 107 -12.00 -9.73 3.93
C LEU A 107 -12.94 -9.52 2.72
N GLU A 108 -12.67 -8.52 1.88
CA GLU A 108 -13.44 -8.28 0.64
C GLU A 108 -13.24 -9.41 -0.39
N VAL A 109 -12.03 -9.95 -0.53
CA VAL A 109 -11.77 -11.14 -1.37
C VAL A 109 -12.63 -12.30 -0.90
N LEU A 110 -12.61 -12.60 0.40
CA LEU A 110 -13.33 -13.74 0.97
C LEU A 110 -14.84 -13.60 0.81
N ARG A 111 -15.37 -12.37 0.94
CA ARG A 111 -16.77 -12.05 0.66
C ARG A 111 -17.14 -12.33 -0.79
N LYS A 112 -16.27 -11.97 -1.75
CA LYS A 112 -16.50 -12.24 -3.18
C LYS A 112 -16.40 -13.72 -3.55
N THR A 113 -15.60 -14.50 -2.82
CA THR A 113 -15.42 -15.93 -3.07
C THR A 113 -16.29 -16.83 -2.19
N ASP A 114 -17.17 -16.26 -1.37
CA ASP A 114 -18.03 -16.97 -0.39
C ASP A 114 -17.27 -17.92 0.55
N GLN A 115 -16.03 -17.56 0.93
CA GLN A 115 -15.18 -18.37 1.81
C GLN A 115 -15.48 -18.07 3.28
N LYS A 116 -16.61 -18.61 3.73
CA LYS A 116 -17.21 -18.29 5.03
C LYS A 116 -16.28 -18.57 6.22
N ASP A 117 -15.60 -19.71 6.30
CA ASP A 117 -14.81 -20.04 7.49
C ASP A 117 -13.58 -19.15 7.66
N GLU A 118 -12.89 -18.84 6.58
CA GLU A 118 -11.74 -17.95 6.60
C GLU A 118 -12.16 -16.49 6.85
N PHE A 119 -13.36 -16.11 6.39
CA PHE A 119 -13.93 -14.77 6.63
C PHE A 119 -14.04 -14.44 8.12
N LEU A 120 -14.50 -15.40 8.94
CA LEU A 120 -14.60 -15.21 10.38
C LEU A 120 -13.24 -15.00 11.04
N LYS A 121 -12.21 -15.75 10.64
CA LYS A 121 -10.85 -15.59 11.19
C LYS A 121 -10.27 -14.22 10.87
N VAL A 122 -10.47 -13.73 9.65
CA VAL A 122 -10.00 -12.42 9.23
C VAL A 122 -10.74 -11.30 9.94
N LEU A 123 -12.06 -11.46 10.12
CA LEU A 123 -12.88 -10.48 10.84
C LEU A 123 -12.51 -10.41 12.33
N ASP A 124 -12.25 -11.55 12.97
CA ASP A 124 -11.73 -11.62 14.33
C ASP A 124 -10.38 -10.90 14.44
N ARG A 125 -9.45 -11.16 13.50
CA ARG A 125 -8.17 -10.44 13.44
C ARG A 125 -8.32 -8.93 13.28
N LEU A 126 -9.29 -8.47 12.48
CA LEU A 126 -9.59 -7.05 12.33
C LEU A 126 -10.14 -6.43 13.61
N VAL A 127 -10.97 -7.16 14.38
CA VAL A 127 -11.45 -6.73 15.70
C VAL A 127 -10.31 -6.64 16.71
N GLU A 128 -9.32 -7.55 16.66
CA GLU A 128 -8.11 -7.45 17.49
C GLU A 128 -7.25 -6.23 17.15
N LEU A 129 -7.10 -5.93 15.85
CA LEU A 129 -6.29 -4.80 15.37
C LEU A 129 -6.97 -3.44 15.59
N GLU A 130 -8.30 -3.40 15.49
CA GLU A 130 -9.12 -2.20 15.67
C GLU A 130 -10.18 -2.39 16.78
N PRO A 131 -9.79 -2.53 18.07
CA PRO A 131 -10.72 -2.92 19.14
C PRO A 131 -11.83 -1.90 19.41
N THR A 132 -11.63 -0.64 19.02
CA THR A 132 -12.59 0.47 19.15
C THR A 132 -13.64 0.51 18.04
N ARG A 133 -13.45 -0.24 16.95
CA ARG A 133 -14.37 -0.30 15.81
C ARG A 133 -15.57 -1.19 16.12
N LYS A 134 -16.59 -0.58 16.72
CA LYS A 134 -17.85 -1.25 17.08
C LYS A 134 -18.53 -1.90 15.87
N ASP A 135 -18.38 -1.33 14.67
CA ASP A 135 -18.94 -1.87 13.44
C ASP A 135 -18.36 -3.24 13.06
N LEU A 136 -17.03 -3.42 13.18
CA LEU A 136 -16.37 -4.72 12.93
C LEU A 136 -16.78 -5.76 13.97
N ARG A 137 -16.85 -5.35 15.24
CA ARG A 137 -17.29 -6.22 16.34
C ARG A 137 -18.75 -6.64 16.18
N MET A 138 -19.62 -5.72 15.75
CA MET A 138 -21.01 -6.03 15.44
C MET A 138 -21.12 -7.01 14.27
N GLN A 139 -20.35 -6.80 13.20
CA GLN A 139 -20.33 -7.72 12.07
C GLN A 139 -19.89 -9.13 12.49
N LEU A 140 -18.90 -9.24 13.37
CA LEU A 140 -18.43 -10.52 13.90
C LEU A 140 -19.51 -11.22 14.73
N ALA A 141 -20.16 -10.50 15.63
CA ALA A 141 -21.25 -11.04 16.45
C ALA A 141 -22.41 -11.56 15.59
N LEU A 142 -22.81 -10.81 14.56
CA LEU A 142 -23.87 -11.21 13.63
C LEU A 142 -23.49 -12.46 12.84
N GLU A 143 -22.26 -12.54 12.33
CA GLU A 143 -21.82 -13.70 11.56
C GLU A 143 -21.70 -14.96 12.43
N LEU A 144 -21.26 -14.81 13.69
CA LEU A 144 -21.25 -15.89 14.67
C LEU A 144 -22.68 -16.36 14.99
N HIS A 145 -23.61 -15.44 15.20
CA HIS A 145 -25.03 -15.73 15.45
C HIS A 145 -25.65 -16.51 14.29
N ASN A 146 -25.44 -16.06 13.05
CA ASN A 146 -25.98 -16.72 11.85
C ASN A 146 -25.47 -18.16 11.68
N ARG A 147 -24.34 -18.51 12.28
CA ARG A 147 -23.77 -19.87 12.30
C ARG A 147 -24.08 -20.67 13.56
N GLY A 148 -24.95 -20.16 14.43
CA GLY A 148 -25.32 -20.82 15.68
C GLY A 148 -24.25 -20.78 16.77
N ARG A 149 -23.17 -19.99 16.61
CA ARG A 149 -22.10 -19.82 17.60
C ARG A 149 -22.50 -18.76 18.64
N PHE A 150 -23.64 -18.98 19.29
CA PHE A 150 -24.29 -17.98 20.15
C PHE A 150 -23.43 -17.56 21.35
N ALA A 151 -22.75 -18.50 22.00
CA ALA A 151 -21.90 -18.20 23.16
C ALA A 151 -20.71 -17.28 22.81
N GLU A 152 -20.21 -17.35 21.57
CA GLU A 152 -19.13 -16.49 21.11
C GLU A 152 -19.67 -15.13 20.65
N ALA A 153 -20.82 -15.12 19.96
CA ALA A 153 -21.50 -13.88 19.62
C ALA A 153 -21.80 -13.03 20.87
N GLU A 154 -22.30 -13.66 21.93
CA GLU A 154 -22.63 -12.99 23.20
C GLU A 154 -21.43 -12.25 23.81
N LYS A 155 -20.22 -12.87 23.78
CA LYS A 155 -18.99 -12.22 24.26
C LYS A 155 -18.71 -10.90 23.54
N HIS A 156 -19.01 -10.82 22.25
CA HIS A 156 -18.83 -9.58 21.49
C HIS A 156 -19.97 -8.58 21.73
N ILE A 157 -21.20 -9.04 21.95
CA ILE A 157 -22.38 -8.21 22.23
C ILE A 157 -22.24 -7.50 23.58
N VAL A 158 -21.85 -8.22 24.64
CA VAL A 158 -21.59 -7.66 25.98
C VAL A 158 -20.61 -6.48 25.89
N VAL A 159 -19.51 -6.66 25.15
CA VAL A 159 -18.52 -5.58 24.92
C VAL A 159 -19.11 -4.39 24.15
N LEU A 160 -20.06 -4.62 23.23
CA LEU A 160 -20.72 -3.53 22.49
C LEU A 160 -21.67 -2.71 23.38
N LEU A 161 -22.37 -3.40 24.29
CA LEU A 161 -23.29 -2.83 25.28
C LEU A 161 -22.55 -2.14 26.43
N GLY A 162 -21.27 -2.47 26.63
CA GLY A 162 -20.46 -1.90 27.71
C GLY A 162 -20.71 -2.57 29.07
N GLU A 163 -21.14 -3.83 29.02
CA GLU A 163 -21.38 -4.71 30.16
C GLU A 163 -20.13 -5.50 30.56
#